data_AF-W2QJK5-F1
#
_entry.id   AF-W2QJK5-F1
#
_cell.length_a   1.000
_cell.length_b   1.000
_cell.length_c   1.000
_cell.angle_alpha   90.00
_cell.angle_beta   90.00
_cell.angle_gamma   90.00
#
_symmetry.space_group_name_H-M   'P 1'
#
loop_
_entity.id
_entity.type
_entity.pdbx_description
1 polymer ?
#
loop_
_entity_poly.entity_id
_entity_poly.type
_entity_poly.pdbx_seq_one_letter_code
_entity_poly.pdbx_strand_id
1 'polypeptide(L)'
;MLLNILHGSIGSVATLERFSEALVPGTYLESAGQDDIGHCFVVVKTGPNARLVVLDGYSADHDPPMEVVPLSNYQWIESVKWISRVQFQLGYVCHRGKRTSKTARNRKRRLMQQ
;
A
#
# COMPACT_ATOMS: atom_id res chain seq x y z
N MET A 1 -11.22 -13.48 -4.30
CA MET A 1 -10.66 -12.71 -5.42
C MET A 1 -11.07 -11.26 -5.23
N LEU A 2 -10.14 -10.32 -5.31
CA LEU A 2 -10.46 -8.89 -5.16
C LEU A 2 -11.20 -8.39 -6.41
N LEU A 3 -12.24 -7.58 -6.22
CA LEU A 3 -13.06 -7.06 -7.32
C LEU A 3 -12.34 -5.91 -8.01
N ASN A 4 -12.04 -6.06 -9.30
CA ASN A 4 -11.52 -4.98 -10.12
C ASN A 4 -12.58 -3.88 -10.27
N ILE A 5 -12.26 -2.68 -9.80
CA ILE A 5 -13.15 -1.51 -9.91
C ILE A 5 -12.82 -0.64 -11.12
N LEU A 6 -11.77 -0.96 -11.86
CA LEU A 6 -11.39 -0.25 -13.07
C LEU A 6 -12.10 -0.87 -14.29
N HIS A 7 -12.89 -0.07 -14.99
CA HIS A 7 -13.46 -0.41 -16.29
C HIS A 7 -12.61 0.22 -17.41
N GLY A 8 -11.61 -0.50 -17.89
CA GLY A 8 -10.69 -0.04 -18.94
C GLY A 8 -9.25 0.07 -18.45
N SER A 9 -8.52 1.07 -18.96
CA SER A 9 -7.16 1.40 -18.52
C SER A 9 -7.02 2.90 -18.27
N ILE A 10 -6.10 3.26 -17.37
CA ILE A 10 -5.74 4.66 -17.08
C ILE A 10 -4.35 4.93 -17.65
N GLY A 11 -4.21 5.96 -18.47
CA GLY A 11 -2.99 6.23 -19.25
C GLY A 11 -1.94 7.14 -18.58
N SER A 12 -2.20 7.65 -17.37
CA SER A 12 -1.27 8.56 -16.68
C SER A 12 -1.58 8.72 -15.20
N VAL A 13 -0.58 9.13 -14.43
CA VAL A 13 -0.73 9.49 -13.01
C VAL A 13 -1.80 10.57 -12.79
N ALA A 14 -1.83 11.60 -13.61
CA ALA A 14 -2.82 12.68 -13.46
C ALA A 14 -4.26 12.18 -13.64
N THR A 15 -4.47 11.23 -14.57
CA THR A 15 -5.78 10.61 -14.77
C THR A 15 -6.12 9.66 -13.62
N LEU A 16 -5.12 8.97 -13.07
CA LEU A 16 -5.27 8.10 -11.90
C LEU A 16 -5.64 8.89 -10.64
N GLU A 17 -5.03 10.05 -10.42
CA GLU A 17 -5.38 10.96 -9.33
C GLU A 17 -6.84 11.40 -9.43
N ARG A 18 -7.29 11.83 -10.61
CA ARG A 18 -8.70 12.21 -10.86
C ARG A 18 -9.67 11.05 -10.66
N PHE A 19 -9.34 9.86 -11.17
CA PHE A 19 -10.15 8.66 -10.93
C PHE A 19 -10.29 8.40 -9.42
N SER A 20 -9.20 8.58 -8.69
CA SER A 20 -9.11 8.31 -7.26
C SER A 20 -9.87 9.33 -6.40
N GLU A 21 -10.16 10.53 -6.91
CA GLU A 21 -11.04 11.51 -6.23
C GLU A 21 -12.43 10.93 -5.94
N ALA A 22 -12.96 10.09 -6.84
CA ALA A 22 -14.27 9.45 -6.69
C ALA A 22 -14.24 8.22 -5.74
N LEU A 23 -13.06 7.70 -5.39
CA LEU A 23 -12.95 6.51 -4.53
C LEU A 23 -13.34 6.82 -3.09
N VAL A 24 -13.96 5.85 -2.42
CA VAL A 24 -14.18 5.93 -0.97
C VAL A 24 -12.83 5.85 -0.25
N PRO A 25 -12.61 6.54 0.89
CA PRO A 25 -11.39 6.36 1.67
C PRO A 25 -11.10 4.89 1.97
N GLY A 26 -9.85 4.48 1.81
CA GLY A 26 -9.44 3.09 1.96
C GLY A 26 -8.08 2.78 1.35
N THR A 27 -7.75 1.49 1.36
CA THR A 27 -6.53 0.94 0.79
C THR A 27 -6.86 0.20 -0.51
N TYR A 28 -6.06 0.43 -1.53
CA TYR A 28 -6.24 -0.08 -2.87
C TYR A 28 -4.95 -0.78 -3.30
N LEU A 29 -5.08 -1.94 -3.94
CA LEU A 29 -3.99 -2.58 -4.64
C LEU A 29 -4.15 -2.25 -6.11
N GLU A 30 -3.08 -1.77 -6.72
CA GLU A 30 -3.07 -1.33 -8.11
C GLU A 30 -2.02 -2.11 -8.88
N SER A 31 -2.33 -2.42 -10.14
CA SER A 31 -1.37 -2.95 -11.10
C SER A 31 -1.21 -1.95 -12.23
N ALA A 32 0.02 -1.45 -12.36
CA ALA A 32 0.42 -0.48 -13.37
C ALA A 32 1.58 -1.02 -14.20
N GLY A 33 1.88 -0.36 -15.32
CA GLY A 33 3.03 -0.70 -16.14
C GLY A 33 3.44 0.37 -17.13
N GLN A 34 4.65 0.21 -17.64
CA GLN A 34 5.32 0.99 -18.68
C GLN A 34 6.17 0.04 -19.52
N ASP A 35 6.17 0.20 -20.84
CA ASP A 35 7.03 -0.57 -21.78
C ASP A 35 7.13 -2.07 -21.45
N ASP A 36 5.98 -2.73 -21.33
CA ASP A 36 5.81 -4.16 -20.99
C ASP A 36 6.23 -4.60 -19.57
N ILE A 37 6.71 -3.68 -18.73
CA ILE A 37 7.00 -3.94 -17.32
C ILE A 37 5.76 -3.66 -16.48
N GLY A 38 5.22 -4.69 -15.84
CA GLY A 38 4.16 -4.57 -14.85
C GLY A 38 4.71 -4.47 -13.44
N HIS A 39 4.09 -3.62 -12.61
CA HIS A 39 4.40 -3.47 -11.19
C HIS A 39 3.11 -3.34 -10.39
N CYS A 40 3.12 -3.80 -9.15
CA CYS A 40 1.97 -3.72 -8.25
C CYS A 40 2.35 -3.00 -6.97
N PHE A 41 1.54 -2.02 -6.57
CA PHE A 41 1.78 -1.22 -5.37
C PHE A 41 0.46 -0.92 -4.66
N VAL A 42 0.56 -0.45 -3.43
CA VAL A 42 -0.59 -0.11 -2.61
C VAL A 42 -0.80 1.40 -2.63
N VAL A 43 -2.03 1.84 -2.91
CA VAL A 43 -2.46 3.24 -2.75
C VAL A 43 -3.38 3.37 -1.55
N VAL A 44 -3.15 4.40 -0.73
CA VAL A 44 -3.98 4.71 0.42
C VAL A 44 -4.64 6.08 0.22
N LYS A 45 -5.97 6.09 0.28
CA LYS A 45 -6.80 7.30 0.34
C LYS A 45 -7.32 7.46 1.76
N THR A 46 -6.82 8.46 2.49
CA THR A 46 -7.19 8.68 3.90
C THR A 46 -8.48 9.48 4.07
N GLY A 47 -8.91 10.24 3.07
CA GLY A 47 -10.11 11.07 3.11
C GLY A 47 -10.56 11.53 1.73
N PRO A 48 -11.76 12.15 1.60
CA PRO A 48 -12.32 12.56 0.32
C PRO A 48 -11.42 13.47 -0.50
N ASN A 49 -10.74 14.42 0.15
CA ASN A 49 -9.85 15.42 -0.46
C ASN A 49 -8.38 15.20 -0.08
N ALA A 50 -8.04 14.03 0.47
CA ALA A 50 -6.68 13.76 0.89
C ALA A 50 -5.81 13.42 -0.32
N ARG A 51 -4.54 13.84 -0.27
CA ARG A 51 -3.53 13.38 -1.22
C ARG A 51 -3.38 11.87 -1.12
N LEU A 52 -3.24 11.22 -2.26
CA LEU A 52 -3.02 9.78 -2.35
C LEU A 52 -1.56 9.49 -2.03
N VAL A 53 -1.35 8.50 -1.17
CA VAL A 53 -0.01 8.02 -0.83
C VAL A 53 0.16 6.58 -1.33
N VAL A 54 1.35 6.30 -1.80
CA VAL A 54 1.79 5.00 -2.30
C VAL A 54 2.66 4.33 -1.23
N LEU A 55 2.43 3.04 -1.02
CA LEU A 55 3.28 2.14 -0.24
C LEU A 55 3.83 1.09 -1.18
N ASP A 56 5.14 1.13 -1.42
CA ASP A 56 5.79 0.30 -2.45
C ASP A 56 7.22 -0.10 -2.06
N GLY A 57 7.98 0.84 -1.51
CA GLY A 57 9.31 0.57 -0.97
C GLY A 57 9.25 -0.02 0.45
N TYR A 58 10.10 -1.02 0.71
CA TYR A 58 10.42 -1.44 2.07
C TYR A 58 11.66 -0.67 2.55
N SER A 59 11.57 -0.06 3.73
CA SER A 59 12.73 0.55 4.40
C SER A 59 12.82 0.06 5.83
N ALA A 60 13.94 -0.57 6.18
CA ALA A 60 14.18 -1.10 7.53
C ALA A 60 14.30 0.01 8.58
N ASP A 61 14.54 1.25 8.15
CA ASP A 61 14.76 2.41 9.02
C ASP A 61 13.45 3.12 9.40
N HIS A 62 12.30 2.71 8.84
CA HIS A 62 10.98 3.27 9.15
C HIS A 62 10.14 2.32 10.04
N ASP A 63 9.22 2.87 10.85
CA ASP A 63 8.14 2.10 11.52
C ASP A 63 6.79 2.77 11.24
N PRO A 64 5.88 2.15 10.45
CA PRO A 64 6.03 0.85 9.77
C PRO A 64 7.16 0.87 8.71
N PRO A 65 7.77 -0.28 8.38
CA PRO A 65 8.93 -0.36 7.50
C PRO A 65 8.56 -0.26 6.01
N MET A 66 7.72 0.71 5.69
CA MET A 66 7.27 1.04 4.35
C MET A 66 7.62 2.49 4.06
N GLU A 67 8.13 2.75 2.86
CA GLU A 67 8.23 4.10 2.34
C GLU A 67 6.85 4.59 1.93
N VAL A 68 6.52 5.81 2.39
CA VAL A 68 5.27 6.47 2.09
C VAL A 68 5.59 7.66 1.21
N VAL A 69 5.13 7.63 -0.04
CA VAL A 69 5.42 8.68 -1.02
C VAL A 69 4.15 9.13 -1.72
N PRO A 70 4.04 10.40 -2.15
CA PRO A 70 2.89 10.85 -2.93
C PRO A 70 2.76 10.08 -4.25
N LEU A 71 1.53 9.80 -4.68
CA LEU A 71 1.27 9.18 -5.98
C LEU A 71 1.85 9.99 -7.15
N SER A 72 1.88 11.32 -7.04
CA SER A 72 2.48 12.22 -8.00
C SER A 72 3.95 11.92 -8.34
N ASN A 73 4.67 11.17 -7.48
CA ASN A 73 6.06 10.77 -7.71
C ASN A 73 6.19 9.57 -8.68
N TYR A 74 5.09 8.87 -9.00
CA TYR A 74 5.08 7.68 -9.85
C TYR A 74 4.90 8.02 -11.33
N GLN A 75 5.60 9.04 -11.83
CA GLN A 75 5.44 9.54 -13.20
C GLN A 75 5.77 8.53 -14.31
N TRP A 76 6.42 7.42 -13.95
CA TRP A 76 6.68 6.29 -14.84
C TRP A 76 5.40 5.53 -15.25
N ILE A 77 4.27 5.72 -14.55
CA ILE A 77 3.02 5.00 -14.87
C ILE A 77 2.45 5.48 -16.21
N GLU A 78 2.44 4.59 -17.20
CA GLU A 78 1.80 4.79 -18.51
C GLU A 78 0.48 4.04 -18.66
N SER A 79 0.28 2.95 -17.89
CA SER A 79 -0.97 2.20 -17.91
C SER A 79 -1.29 1.63 -16.54
N VAL A 80 -2.49 1.87 -16.03
CA VAL A 80 -3.07 1.11 -14.91
C VAL A 80 -4.13 0.19 -15.50
N LYS A 81 -4.02 -1.10 -15.24
CA LYS A 81 -4.88 -2.15 -15.84
C LYS A 81 -5.86 -2.75 -14.84
N TRP A 82 -5.58 -2.60 -13.55
CA TRP A 82 -6.36 -3.21 -12.49
C TRP A 82 -6.23 -2.40 -11.20
N ILE A 83 -7.35 -2.13 -10.56
CA ILE A 83 -7.41 -1.51 -9.25
C ILE A 83 -8.43 -2.28 -8.45
N SER A 84 -8.09 -2.69 -7.23
CA SER A 84 -9.06 -3.25 -6.31
C SER A 84 -8.90 -2.71 -4.91
N ARG A 85 -10.02 -2.48 -4.24
CA ARG A 85 -10.01 -2.14 -2.82
C ARG A 85 -9.61 -3.34 -1.99
N VAL A 86 -8.57 -3.20 -1.17
CA VAL A 86 -8.20 -4.19 -0.15
C VAL A 86 -9.18 -4.02 1.01
N GLN A 87 -10.22 -4.84 1.01
CA GLN A 87 -11.17 -4.87 2.12
C GLN A 87 -10.52 -5.61 3.30
N PHE A 88 -9.92 -4.87 4.22
CA PHE A 88 -9.81 -5.37 5.58
C PHE A 88 -11.24 -5.45 6.13
N GLN A 89 -11.62 -6.61 6.69
CA GLN A 89 -12.89 -6.70 7.42
C GLN A 89 -12.94 -5.54 8.42
N LEU A 90 -14.06 -4.81 8.48
CA LEU A 90 -14.26 -3.80 9.53
C LEU A 90 -14.08 -4.51 10.88
N GLY A 91 -13.05 -4.11 11.64
CA GLY A 91 -12.65 -4.81 12.88
C GLY A 91 -11.58 -5.89 12.71
N TYR A 92 -10.90 -6.00 11.56
CA TYR A 92 -9.73 -6.86 11.43
C TYR A 92 -8.64 -6.41 12.40
N VAL A 93 -8.43 -7.20 13.44
CA VAL A 93 -7.30 -7.09 14.35
C VAL A 93 -6.30 -8.15 13.93
N CYS A 94 -5.07 -7.73 13.61
CA CYS A 94 -3.98 -8.68 13.38
C CYS A 94 -3.68 -9.42 14.69
N HIS A 95 -4.27 -10.61 14.87
CA HIS A 95 -4.10 -11.42 16.08
C HIS A 95 -2.66 -11.96 16.24
N ARG A 96 -1.88 -11.93 15.17
CA ARG A 96 -0.43 -12.18 15.21
C ARG A 96 0.28 -10.84 15.39
N GLY A 97 0.38 -10.36 16.63
CA GLY A 97 1.25 -9.24 16.97
C GLY A 97 2.69 -9.47 16.48
N LYS A 98 3.52 -8.40 16.42
CA LYS A 98 4.93 -8.48 15.99
C LYS A 98 5.60 -9.68 16.69
N ARG A 99 5.94 -10.73 15.91
CA ARG A 99 6.57 -11.95 16.46
C ARG A 99 7.88 -11.52 17.12
N THR A 100 8.01 -11.76 18.42
CA THR A 100 9.24 -11.44 19.12
C THR A 100 10.38 -12.21 18.46
N SER A 101 11.36 -11.47 17.91
CA SER A 101 12.50 -12.08 17.25
C SER A 101 13.22 -13.01 18.23
N LYS A 102 13.91 -14.04 17.70
CA LYS A 102 14.70 -14.96 18.53
C LYS A 102 15.71 -14.18 19.40
N THR A 103 16.31 -13.14 18.83
CA THR A 103 17.24 -12.23 19.51
C THR A 103 16.58 -11.47 20.66
N ALA A 104 15.42 -10.83 20.43
CA ALA A 104 14.69 -10.11 21.47
C ALA A 104 14.24 -11.03 22.62
N ARG A 105 13.82 -12.26 22.28
CA ARG A 105 13.45 -13.29 23.26
C ARG A 105 14.64 -13.74 24.12
N ASN A 106 15.81 -13.93 23.50
CA ASN A 106 17.04 -14.30 24.23
C ASN A 106 17.51 -13.16 25.16
N ARG A 107 17.44 -11.90 24.72
CA ARG A 107 17.76 -10.73 25.56
C ARG A 107 16.85 -10.67 26.80
N LYS A 108 15.54 -10.84 26.62
CA LYS A 108 14.56 -10.84 27.72
C LYS A 108 14.84 -11.96 28.73
N ARG A 109 15.21 -13.16 28.27
CA ARG A 109 15.58 -14.28 29.15
C ARG A 109 16.78 -13.98 30.05
N ARG A 110 17.83 -13.35 29.49
CA ARG A 110 19.03 -12.98 30.27
C ARG A 110 18.73 -11.95 31.35
N LEU A 111 17.85 -10.99 31.04
CA LEU A 111 17.43 -9.95 31.98
C LEU A 111 16.56 -10.46 33.14
N MET A 112 15.86 -11.59 32.97
CA MET A 112 15.03 -12.21 34.02
C MET A 112 15.82 -13.18 34.92
N GLN A 113 17.10 -13.45 34.60
CA GLN A 113 17.97 -14.35 35.37
C GLN A 113 19.03 -13.61 36.20
N GLN A 114 18.94 -12.28 36.26
CA GLN A 114 19.67 -11.41 37.19
C GLN A 114 18.72 -11.01 38.31
#